data_AF-A0A7K2PLW6-F1
#
_entry.id   AF-A0A7K2PLW6-F1
#
_cell.length_a   1.000
_cell.length_b   1.000
_cell.length_c   1.000
_cell.angle_alpha   90.00
_cell.angle_beta   90.00
_cell.angle_gamma   90.00
#
_symmetry.space_group_name_H-M   'P 1'
#
loop_
_entity.id
_entity.type
_entity.pdbx_description
1 polymer ?
#
loop_
_entity_poly.entity_id
_entity_poly.type
_entity_poly.pdbx_seq_one_letter_code
_entity_poly.pdbx_strand_id
1 'polypeptide(L)' 'MHRVGTTAIGGGPDRRTGEMKYVAACEAEDCGWSAAYDSYEAAMVAARGHRCPVR' A
#
# COMPACT_ATOMS: atom_id res chain seq x y z
N MET A 1 -6.62 -2.67 8.36
CA MET A 1 -6.54 -2.00 7.05
C MET A 1 -6.65 -0.51 7.27
N HIS A 2 -5.75 0.28 6.69
CA HIS A 2 -5.81 1.75 6.74
C HIS A 2 -5.97 2.29 5.33
N ARG A 3 -6.60 3.45 5.13
CA ARG A 3 -6.83 4.01 3.80
C ARG A 3 -6.45 5.49 3.78
N VAL A 4 -5.74 5.88 2.73
CA VAL A 4 -5.32 7.26 2.46
C VAL A 4 -5.78 7.61 1.05
N GLY A 5 -6.81 8.45 0.93
CA GLY A 5 -7.44 8.73 -0.36
C GLY A 5 -7.98 7.45 -1.01
N THR A 6 -7.60 7.20 -2.27
CA THR A 6 -7.92 5.97 -3.02
C THR A 6 -6.97 4.80 -2.70
N THR A 7 -5.97 4.99 -1.85
CA THR A 7 -4.96 3.97 -1.55
C THR A 7 -5.27 3.25 -0.25
N ALA A 8 -5.40 1.93 -0.30
CA ALA A 8 -5.48 1.06 0.87
C ALA A 8 -4.10 0.56 1.28
N ILE A 9 -3.89 0.41 2.59
CA ILE A 9 -2.70 -0.17 3.20
C ILE A 9 -3.12 -1.44 3.93
N GLY A 10 -2.66 -2.57 3.40
CA GLY A 10 -2.70 -3.88 4.02
C GLY A 10 -1.39 -4.17 4.74
N GLY A 11 -1.44 -5.09 5.70
CA GLY A 11 -0.24 -5.59 6.35
C GLY A 11 -0.46 -7.02 6.81
N GLY A 12 0.59 -7.83 6.71
CA GLY A 12 0.54 -9.22 7.11
C GLY A 12 1.95 -9.83 7.21
N PRO A 13 2.09 -10.94 7.95
CA PRO A 13 3.33 -11.67 7.99
C PRO A 13 3.61 -12.28 6.61
N ASP A 14 4.82 -12.07 6.12
CA ASP A 14 5.33 -12.76 4.94
C ASP A 14 5.34 -14.26 5.20
N ARG A 15 4.77 -15.04 4.27
CA ARG A 15 4.59 -16.49 4.47
C ARG A 15 5.90 -17.27 4.54
N ARG A 16 7.00 -16.70 4.06
CA ARG A 16 8.30 -17.39 3.97
C ARG A 16 9.21 -17.03 5.15
N THR A 17 9.26 -15.76 5.53
CA THR A 17 10.16 -15.23 6.56
C THR A 17 9.45 -14.98 7.89
N GLY A 18 8.13 -14.86 7.89
CA GLY A 18 7.34 -14.45 9.05
C GLY A 18 7.42 -12.95 9.36
N GLU A 19 8.20 -12.18 8.60
CA GLU A 19 8.36 -10.75 8.82
C GLU A 19 7.08 -9.99 8.46
N MET A 20 6.74 -8.98 9.26
CA MET A 20 5.63 -8.10 8.91
C MET A 20 5.97 -7.32 7.64
N LYS A 21 5.14 -7.47 6.61
CA LYS A 21 5.19 -6.67 5.39
C LYS A 21 3.90 -5.87 5.26
N TYR A 22 4.05 -4.69 4.70
CA TYR A 22 2.96 -3.76 4.47
C TYR A 22 2.85 -3.51 2.98
N VAL A 23 1.64 -3.50 2.45
CA VAL A 23 1.38 -3.26 1.03
C VAL A 23 0.46 -2.07 0.92
N ALA A 24 0.90 -1.05 0.20
CA ALA A 24 0.04 0.04 -0.24
C ALA A 24 -0.45 -0.28 -1.65
N ALA A 25 -1.75 -0.21 -1.90
CA ALA A 25 -2.36 -0.45 -3.20
C ALA A 25 -3.43 0.60 -3.49
N CYS A 26 -3.38 1.20 -4.68
CA CYS A 26 -4.42 2.10 -5.14
C CYS A 26 -5.63 1.25 -5.56
N GLU A 27 -6.77 1.51 -4.95
CA GLU A 27 -8.04 0.81 -5.23
C GLU A 27 -8.85 1.49 -6.33
N ALA A 28 -8.28 2.51 -6.99
CA ALA A 28 -8.89 3.07 -8.19
C ALA A 28 -8.83 2.03 -9.32
N GLU A 29 -9.98 1.79 -9.95
CA GLU A 29 -10.07 0.93 -11.13
C GLU A 29 -9.10 1.47 -12.21
N ASP A 30 -8.41 0.57 -12.92
CA ASP A 30 -7.42 0.90 -13.97
C ASP A 30 -6.07 1.53 -13.51
N CYS A 31 -5.90 1.92 -12.24
CA CYS A 31 -4.61 2.47 -11.78
C CYS A 31 -3.52 1.40 -11.64
N GLY A 32 -3.86 0.26 -11.02
CA GLY A 32 -2.96 -0.90 -10.86
C GLY A 32 -1.73 -0.67 -9.97
N TRP A 33 -1.58 0.52 -9.37
CA TRP A 33 -0.43 0.82 -8.52
C TRP A 33 -0.49 0.03 -7.21
N SER A 34 0.60 -0.69 -6.91
CA SER A 34 0.82 -1.29 -5.61
C SER A 34 2.31 -1.39 -5.28
N ALA A 35 2.66 -1.28 -4.00
CA ALA A 35 4.03 -1.36 -3.52
C ALA A 35 4.09 -2.01 -2.13
N ALA A 36 5.08 -2.89 -1.95
CA ALA A 36 5.32 -3.58 -0.69
C ALA A 36 6.51 -2.95 0.06
N TYR A 37 6.39 -2.89 1.39
CA TYR A 37 7.32 -2.26 2.32
C TYR A 37 7.52 -3.16 3.54
N ASP A 38 8.69 -3.04 4.17
CA ASP A 38 9.01 -3.68 5.46
C ASP A 38 8.36 -2.96 6.66
N SER A 39 7.91 -1.72 6.50
CA SER A 39 7.35 -0.91 7.57
C SER A 39 6.06 -0.19 7.16
N TYR A 40 5.16 -0.05 8.13
CA TYR A 40 3.87 0.61 7.95
C TYR A 40 4.05 2.09 7.58
N GLU A 41 5.01 2.76 8.21
CA GLU A 41 5.33 4.17 7.95
C GLU A 41 5.77 4.40 6.50
N ALA A 42 6.61 3.52 5.94
CA ALA A 42 7.01 3.61 4.54
C ALA A 42 5.82 3.43 3.60
N ALA A 43 4.94 2.46 3.88
CA ALA A 43 3.69 2.27 3.14
C ALA A 43 2.77 3.50 3.24
N MET A 44 2.70 4.15 4.40
CA MET A 44 1.90 5.37 4.59
C MET A 44 2.45 6.56 3.83
N VAL A 45 3.78 6.76 3.82
CA VAL A 45 4.44 7.82 3.03
C VAL A 45 4.14 7.62 1.55
N ALA A 46 4.27 6.40 1.04
CA ALA A 46 3.95 6.07 -0.34
C ALA A 46 2.47 6.32 -0.66
N ALA A 47 1.56 5.89 0.20
CA ALA A 47 0.12 6.09 0.02
C ALA A 47 -0.27 7.58 0.02
N ARG A 48 0.34 8.40 0.89
CA ARG A 48 0.12 9.86 0.90
C ARG A 48 0.71 10.56 -0.34
N GLY A 49 1.82 10.04 -0.87
CA GLY A 49 2.49 10.59 -2.04
C GLY A 49 1.89 10.15 -3.38
N HIS A 50 1.09 9.09 -3.40
CA HIS A 50 0.49 8.57 -4.62
C HIS A 50 -0.53 9.56 -5.20
N ARG A 51 -0.27 10.03 -6.42
CA ARG A 51 -1.24 10.77 -7.23
C ARG A 51 -1.80 9.85 -8.28
N CYS A 52 -3.03 9.40 -8.08
CA CYS A 52 -3.71 8.56 -9.05
C CYS A 52 -3.89 9.32 -10.37
N PRO A 53 -3.39 8.82 -11.51
CA PRO A 53 -3.60 9.44 -12.81
C PRO A 53 -5.01 9.15 -13.35
N VAL A 54 -5.63 8.06 -12.91
CA VAL A 54 -7.03 7.73 -13.21
C VAL A 54 -7.91 8.64 -12.36
N ARG A 55 -8.75 9.44 -13.01
CA ARG A 55 -9.69 10.38 -12.40
C ARG A 55 -11.11 10.00 -12.74
#